data_AF-A0A378LPY1-F1
#
_entry.id   AF-A0A378LPY1-F1
#
_cell.length_a   1.000
_cell.length_b   1.000
_cell.length_c   1.000
_cell.angle_alpha   90.00
_cell.angle_beta   90.00
_cell.angle_gamma   90.00
#
_symmetry.space_group_name_H-M   'P 1'
#
loop_
_entity.id
_entity.type
_entity.pdbx_description
1 polymer ?
#
loop_
_entity_poly.entity_id
_entity_poly.type
_entity_poly.pdbx_seq_one_letter_code
_entity_poly.pdbx_strand_id
1 'polypeptide(L)'
;MGASRIESTKIILSQNIMVSITKDHVDYDEIEALLSRELKTIPAGKAMDYVTDMIHLVSFMKTKQFSNPKWALQIFIDDATSKETRQGLVQAMRMAPESHDPIFNLICRLAETNHLSRFTQISHVTPLRFLIHEGDREHIEEYEEWYLIFDLFGLCKNLPADSIPLVEKLLTTTYLSSEDLLSVEQFFKSLEKFHMLDKKILEPLLPLMTNKNSIENLRLFFVFLGNVELLNLNLFRAIEPFLTQVRALHIFFQNYLLEIKSAESQEETLNKLGEFCRLSLPKKGSYDDVVVTNTPLHQAIIDRDPGNLKHALSFANHQLLLATSYDNTALLLACKLADKKAALLILEQMQQLKCDVNQQDFYGMTALHWARFYHFDDLSAALVSAGADETLKTKNGKKSAYFARHQFTIEDFKIEGREIIEDSFSLTNKSLTDIAFHADKIALNLKLTSPKELAELYQGDEGAQIRSSNRFYLFFKTFRFRFVEWLEKQRALDYPSSGHEMRQRSISN
;
A
#
# COMPACT_ATOMS: atom_id res chain seq x y z
N MET A 1 -50.35 14.21 -27.93
CA MET A 1 -50.52 15.69 -27.94
C MET A 1 -50.20 16.35 -26.59
N GLY A 2 -50.44 15.73 -25.42
CA GLY A 2 -50.12 16.33 -24.10
C GLY A 2 -48.62 16.52 -23.80
N ALA A 3 -47.76 15.57 -24.19
CA ALA A 3 -46.31 15.65 -23.94
C ALA A 3 -45.65 16.84 -24.67
N SER A 4 -46.06 17.14 -25.91
CA SER A 4 -45.54 18.26 -26.71
C SER A 4 -45.88 19.62 -26.12
N ARG A 5 -47.06 19.77 -25.49
CA ARG A 5 -47.49 21.03 -24.86
C ARG A 5 -46.74 21.28 -23.54
N ILE A 6 -46.50 20.24 -22.75
CA ILE A 6 -45.72 20.32 -21.50
C ILE A 6 -44.26 20.68 -21.81
N GLU A 7 -43.66 20.05 -22.83
CA GLU A 7 -42.30 20.36 -23.25
C GLU A 7 -42.18 21.81 -23.74
N SER A 8 -43.19 22.28 -24.49
CA SER A 8 -43.24 23.66 -24.98
C SER A 8 -43.37 24.68 -23.84
N THR A 9 -44.18 24.39 -22.81
CA THR A 9 -44.31 25.23 -21.61
C THR A 9 -43.03 25.25 -20.77
N LYS A 10 -42.37 24.09 -20.62
CA LYS A 10 -41.06 23.99 -19.96
C LYS A 10 -40.01 24.84 -20.68
N ILE A 11 -39.93 24.75 -22.01
CA ILE A 11 -39.00 25.54 -22.83
C ILE A 11 -39.25 27.05 -22.65
N ILE A 12 -40.51 27.49 -22.70
CA ILE A 12 -40.86 28.92 -22.53
C ILE A 12 -40.53 29.41 -21.11
N LEU A 13 -40.82 28.60 -20.09
CA LEU A 13 -40.48 28.93 -18.70
C LEU A 13 -38.97 29.05 -18.52
N SER A 14 -38.20 28.07 -19.00
CA SER A 14 -36.73 28.11 -18.96
C SER A 14 -36.17 29.31 -19.71
N GLN A 15 -36.70 29.67 -20.88
CA GLN A 15 -36.29 30.86 -21.64
C GLN A 15 -36.57 32.16 -20.88
N ASN A 16 -37.75 32.29 -20.26
CA ASN A 16 -38.09 33.47 -19.47
C ASN A 16 -37.21 33.60 -18.22
N ILE A 17 -36.93 32.48 -17.54
CA ILE A 17 -36.03 32.43 -16.39
C ILE A 17 -34.60 32.78 -16.81
N MET A 18 -34.13 32.26 -17.96
CA MET A 18 -32.81 32.61 -18.51
C MET A 18 -32.66 34.12 -18.70
N VAL A 19 -33.69 34.81 -19.20
CA VAL A 19 -33.68 36.28 -19.37
C VAL A 19 -33.56 37.01 -18.03
N SER A 20 -34.21 36.51 -16.97
CA SER A 20 -34.07 37.08 -15.62
C SER A 20 -32.70 36.82 -15.01
N ILE A 21 -32.08 35.68 -15.29
CA ILE A 21 -30.76 35.30 -14.76
C ILE A 21 -29.61 36.06 -15.44
N THR A 22 -29.74 36.43 -16.71
CA THR A 22 -28.69 37.13 -17.48
C THR A 22 -28.52 38.61 -17.12
N LYS A 23 -29.44 39.20 -16.33
CA LYS A 23 -29.30 40.54 -15.75
C LYS A 23 -28.10 40.59 -14.79
N ASP A 24 -27.52 41.77 -14.55
CA ASP A 24 -26.34 41.93 -13.67
C ASP A 24 -26.57 41.37 -12.25
N HIS A 25 -27.80 41.51 -11.74
CA HIS A 25 -28.23 40.93 -10.45
C HIS A 25 -29.42 40.00 -10.68
N VAL A 26 -29.48 38.89 -9.91
CA VAL A 26 -30.62 37.96 -9.96
C VAL A 26 -31.80 38.60 -9.23
N ASP A 27 -32.84 38.94 -9.98
CA ASP A 27 -34.11 39.39 -9.41
C ASP A 27 -34.94 38.17 -8.99
N TYR A 28 -34.74 37.75 -7.74
CA TYR A 28 -35.46 36.59 -7.20
C TYR A 28 -36.97 36.80 -7.12
N ASP A 29 -37.43 38.05 -6.90
CA ASP A 29 -38.86 38.34 -6.77
C ASP A 29 -39.57 38.23 -8.14
N GLU A 30 -38.90 38.65 -9.23
CA GLU A 30 -39.37 38.42 -10.60
C GLU A 30 -39.48 36.92 -10.93
N ILE A 31 -38.46 36.13 -10.57
CA ILE A 31 -38.44 34.68 -10.81
C ILE A 31 -39.52 33.97 -9.98
N GLU A 32 -39.67 34.30 -8.69
CA GLU A 32 -40.72 33.76 -7.81
C GLU A 32 -42.13 34.07 -8.34
N ALA A 33 -42.35 35.28 -8.88
CA ALA A 33 -43.63 35.67 -9.48
C ALA A 33 -43.95 34.87 -10.75
N LEU A 34 -42.95 34.62 -11.60
CA LEU A 34 -43.09 33.79 -12.80
C LEU A 34 -43.43 32.34 -12.44
N LEU A 35 -42.71 31.74 -11.49
CA LEU A 35 -42.93 30.37 -11.02
C LEU A 35 -44.31 30.21 -10.36
N SER A 36 -44.73 31.19 -9.56
CA SER A 36 -46.05 31.20 -8.90
C SER A 36 -47.21 31.25 -9.91
N ARG A 37 -47.01 31.90 -11.06
CA ARG A 37 -48.01 31.93 -12.13
C ARG A 37 -48.11 30.58 -12.84
N GLU A 38 -46.98 29.98 -13.18
CA GLU A 38 -46.94 28.66 -13.84
C GLU A 38 -47.46 27.53 -12.96
N LEU A 39 -47.17 27.57 -11.65
CA LEU A 39 -47.66 26.56 -10.69
C LEU A 39 -49.20 26.48 -10.65
N LYS A 40 -49.90 27.59 -10.92
CA LYS A 40 -51.38 27.62 -10.96
C LYS A 40 -51.97 26.98 -12.22
N THR A 41 -51.19 26.82 -13.29
CA THR A 41 -51.66 26.38 -14.61
C THR A 41 -51.17 24.99 -15.00
N ILE A 42 -50.15 24.45 -14.33
CA ILE A 42 -49.52 23.17 -14.66
C ILE A 42 -50.28 21.98 -14.03
N PRO A 43 -50.53 20.88 -14.78
CA PRO A 43 -51.14 19.67 -14.24
C PRO A 43 -50.19 18.93 -13.27
N ALA A 44 -50.78 18.22 -12.30
CA ALA A 44 -50.03 17.39 -11.35
C ALA A 44 -49.15 16.34 -12.06
N GLY A 45 -47.99 16.03 -11.48
CA GLY A 45 -47.01 15.08 -12.00
C GLY A 45 -45.67 15.74 -12.32
N LYS A 46 -44.89 15.15 -13.24
CA LYS A 46 -43.47 15.52 -13.49
C LYS A 46 -43.22 17.00 -13.79
N ALA A 47 -44.17 17.68 -14.42
CA ALA A 47 -44.06 19.11 -14.72
C ALA A 47 -44.22 19.98 -13.46
N MET A 48 -45.10 19.57 -12.53
CA MET A 48 -45.28 20.22 -11.24
C MET A 48 -44.07 20.00 -10.33
N ASP A 49 -43.49 18.79 -10.33
CA ASP A 49 -42.25 18.48 -9.61
C ASP A 49 -41.12 19.43 -10.05
N TYR A 50 -40.93 19.61 -11.37
CA TYR A 50 -39.91 20.49 -11.92
C TYR A 50 -40.04 21.95 -11.46
N VAL A 51 -41.26 22.50 -11.47
CA VAL A 51 -41.51 23.88 -11.01
C VAL A 51 -41.33 24.00 -9.50
N THR A 52 -41.73 22.99 -8.74
CA THR A 52 -41.58 22.97 -7.27
C THR A 52 -40.10 22.91 -6.87
N ASP A 53 -39.33 22.04 -7.51
CA ASP A 53 -37.88 21.94 -7.32
C ASP A 53 -37.18 23.27 -7.64
N MET A 54 -37.61 23.96 -8.70
CA MET A 54 -37.09 25.29 -9.04
C MET A 54 -37.43 26.35 -7.97
N ILE A 55 -38.67 26.37 -7.46
CA ILE A 55 -39.07 27.28 -6.38
C ILE A 55 -38.18 27.07 -5.15
N HIS A 56 -37.94 25.81 -4.79
CA HIS A 56 -37.04 25.48 -3.68
C HIS A 56 -35.61 25.97 -3.95
N LEU A 57 -35.07 25.72 -5.15
CA LEU A 57 -33.72 26.18 -5.50
C LEU A 57 -33.58 27.70 -5.39
N VAL A 58 -34.53 28.45 -5.95
CA VAL A 58 -34.57 29.92 -5.90
C VAL A 58 -34.60 30.42 -4.45
N SER A 59 -35.45 29.82 -3.61
CA SER A 59 -35.54 30.15 -2.19
C SER A 59 -34.21 29.88 -1.45
N PHE A 60 -33.54 28.76 -1.73
CA PHE A 60 -32.23 28.47 -1.16
C PHE A 60 -31.15 29.45 -1.65
N MET A 61 -31.13 29.81 -2.93
CA MET A 61 -30.16 30.79 -3.45
C MET A 61 -30.34 32.17 -2.82
N LYS A 62 -31.59 32.61 -2.63
CA LYS A 62 -31.94 33.87 -1.97
C LYS A 62 -31.51 33.90 -0.49
N THR A 63 -31.66 32.78 0.22
CA THR A 63 -31.36 32.68 1.66
C THR A 63 -29.88 32.44 1.96
N LYS A 64 -29.20 31.60 1.17
CA LYS A 64 -27.83 31.15 1.45
C LYS A 64 -26.73 32.15 1.04
N GLN A 65 -27.05 33.17 0.24
CA GLN A 65 -26.16 34.28 -0.13
C GLN A 65 -24.78 33.82 -0.66
N PHE A 66 -24.76 32.92 -1.65
CA PHE A 66 -23.55 32.55 -2.38
C PHE A 66 -23.09 33.68 -3.32
N SER A 67 -21.81 33.71 -3.68
CA SER A 67 -21.26 34.77 -4.55
C SER A 67 -21.74 34.70 -6.00
N ASN A 68 -22.05 33.50 -6.51
CA ASN A 68 -22.52 33.29 -7.89
C ASN A 68 -23.76 32.39 -7.97
N PRO A 69 -24.91 32.81 -7.45
CA PRO A 69 -26.13 31.99 -7.40
C PRO A 69 -26.72 31.68 -8.79
N LYS A 70 -26.36 32.48 -9.81
CA LYS A 70 -26.78 32.28 -11.21
C LYS A 70 -26.38 30.91 -11.74
N TRP A 71 -25.22 30.42 -11.32
CA TRP A 71 -24.65 29.18 -11.83
C TRP A 71 -25.56 27.98 -11.56
N ALA A 72 -26.05 27.84 -10.33
CA ALA A 72 -26.97 26.76 -9.96
C ALA A 72 -28.29 26.84 -10.73
N LEU A 73 -28.83 28.05 -10.92
CA LEU A 73 -30.07 28.26 -11.67
C LEU A 73 -29.89 27.91 -13.15
N GLN A 74 -28.75 28.27 -13.75
CA GLN A 74 -28.39 27.92 -15.13
C GLN A 74 -28.28 26.40 -15.32
N ILE A 75 -27.61 25.71 -14.39
CA ILE A 75 -27.51 24.24 -14.43
C ILE A 75 -28.90 23.59 -14.37
N PHE A 76 -29.81 24.11 -13.53
CA PHE A 76 -31.14 23.53 -13.38
C PHE A 76 -31.98 23.63 -14.66
N ILE A 77 -31.93 24.76 -15.37
CA ILE A 77 -32.69 24.98 -16.61
C ILE A 77 -32.03 24.41 -17.86
N ASP A 78 -30.75 24.05 -17.80
CA ASP A 78 -30.06 23.36 -18.88
C ASP A 78 -30.72 22.00 -19.18
N ASP A 79 -30.99 21.74 -20.46
CA ASP A 79 -31.60 20.50 -20.93
C ASP A 79 -30.65 19.30 -20.83
N ALA A 80 -29.33 19.52 -20.84
CA ALA A 80 -28.32 18.47 -20.66
C ALA A 80 -28.27 17.94 -19.21
N THR A 81 -28.84 18.67 -18.24
CA THR A 81 -28.91 18.23 -16.85
C THR A 81 -29.96 17.12 -16.69
N SER A 82 -29.58 16.00 -16.09
CA SER A 82 -30.49 14.88 -15.81
C SER A 82 -31.53 15.26 -14.75
N LYS A 83 -32.61 14.47 -14.67
CA LYS A 83 -33.64 14.70 -13.64
C LYS A 83 -33.04 14.51 -12.24
N GLU A 84 -32.27 13.44 -12.07
CA GLU A 84 -31.62 13.03 -10.84
C GLU A 84 -30.68 14.11 -10.32
N THR A 85 -29.90 14.72 -11.23
CA THR A 85 -29.01 15.83 -10.90
C THR A 85 -29.77 17.08 -10.47
N ARG A 86 -30.89 17.43 -11.12
CA ARG A 86 -31.71 18.59 -10.69
C ARG A 86 -32.23 18.41 -9.28
N GLN A 87 -32.74 17.22 -8.96
CA GLN A 87 -33.21 16.89 -7.62
C GLN A 87 -32.07 16.90 -6.60
N GLY A 88 -30.92 16.31 -6.97
CA GLY A 88 -29.70 16.35 -6.18
C GLY A 88 -29.20 17.77 -5.92
N LEU A 89 -29.29 18.66 -6.91
CA LEU A 89 -28.90 20.07 -6.79
C LEU A 89 -29.74 20.79 -5.75
N VAL A 90 -31.07 20.65 -5.79
CA VAL A 90 -31.97 21.22 -4.78
C VAL A 90 -31.63 20.70 -3.38
N GLN A 91 -31.44 19.38 -3.25
CA GLN A 91 -31.12 18.74 -1.98
C GLN A 91 -29.77 19.19 -1.41
N ALA A 92 -28.74 19.24 -2.25
CA ALA A 92 -27.40 19.67 -1.85
C ALA A 92 -27.39 21.13 -1.42
N MET A 93 -28.08 22.02 -2.15
CA MET A 93 -28.17 23.44 -1.80
C MET A 93 -28.96 23.68 -0.51
N ARG A 94 -29.97 22.87 -0.22
CA ARG A 94 -30.68 22.87 1.07
C ARG A 94 -29.72 22.61 2.23
N MET A 95 -28.82 21.63 2.07
CA MET A 95 -27.90 21.17 3.10
C MET A 95 -26.62 22.00 3.20
N ALA A 96 -26.25 22.73 2.14
CA ALA A 96 -25.03 23.51 2.09
C ALA A 96 -25.00 24.62 3.17
N PRO A 97 -23.83 24.89 3.77
CA PRO A 97 -23.66 26.01 4.69
C PRO A 97 -23.81 27.35 3.98
N GLU A 98 -24.27 28.36 4.72
CA GLU A 98 -24.45 29.73 4.22
C GLU A 98 -23.12 30.35 3.79
N SER A 99 -23.13 31.07 2.66
CA SER A 99 -21.99 31.84 2.12
C SER A 99 -20.67 31.07 1.98
N HIS A 100 -20.73 29.74 1.81
CA HIS A 100 -19.53 28.90 1.65
C HIS A 100 -19.27 28.53 0.18
N ASP A 101 -18.66 29.46 -0.56
CA ASP A 101 -18.46 29.33 -2.01
C ASP A 101 -17.69 28.07 -2.47
N PRO A 102 -16.66 27.54 -1.76
CA PRO A 102 -16.01 26.30 -2.19
C PRO A 102 -16.95 25.08 -2.27
N ILE A 103 -17.90 24.98 -1.33
CA ILE A 103 -18.90 23.90 -1.32
C ILE A 103 -19.90 24.13 -2.44
N PHE A 104 -20.41 25.37 -2.57
CA PHE A 104 -21.31 25.75 -3.67
C PHE A 104 -20.69 25.43 -5.04
N ASN A 105 -19.43 25.83 -5.25
CA ASN A 105 -18.71 25.60 -6.50
C ASN A 105 -18.54 24.10 -6.79
N LEU A 106 -18.25 23.27 -5.79
CA LEU A 106 -18.16 21.82 -5.99
C LEU A 106 -19.51 21.23 -6.39
N ILE A 107 -20.60 21.61 -5.70
CA ILE A 107 -21.95 21.14 -6.01
C ILE A 107 -22.30 21.49 -7.47
N CYS A 108 -22.08 22.74 -7.89
CA CYS A 108 -22.35 23.19 -9.25
C CYS A 108 -21.54 22.40 -10.29
N ARG A 109 -20.24 22.20 -10.08
CA ARG A 109 -19.39 21.42 -11.00
C ARG A 109 -19.81 19.96 -11.14
N LEU A 110 -20.11 19.31 -10.02
CA LEU A 110 -20.63 17.93 -10.05
C LEU A 110 -22.00 17.86 -10.73
N ALA A 111 -22.81 18.91 -10.64
CA ALA A 111 -24.10 18.98 -11.31
C ALA A 111 -23.94 19.19 -12.83
N GLU A 112 -23.04 20.06 -13.28
CA GLU A 112 -22.75 20.25 -14.71
C GLU A 112 -22.36 18.95 -15.41
N THR A 113 -21.62 18.09 -14.72
CA THR A 113 -21.17 16.80 -15.28
C THR A 113 -22.13 15.65 -14.99
N ASN A 114 -23.30 15.91 -14.38
CA ASN A 114 -24.28 14.90 -13.96
C ASN A 114 -23.78 13.85 -12.93
N HIS A 115 -22.73 14.16 -12.17
CA HIS A 115 -22.20 13.28 -11.12
C HIS A 115 -22.73 13.59 -9.70
N LEU A 116 -23.44 14.72 -9.51
CA LEU A 116 -23.95 15.13 -8.19
C LEU A 116 -24.98 14.15 -7.59
N SER A 117 -25.79 13.52 -8.44
CA SER A 117 -26.86 12.61 -8.03
C SER A 117 -26.35 11.53 -7.08
N ARG A 118 -25.18 10.94 -7.36
CA ARG A 118 -24.54 9.92 -6.52
C ARG A 118 -24.37 10.33 -5.05
N PHE A 119 -23.97 11.58 -4.80
CA PHE A 119 -23.68 12.06 -3.45
C PHE A 119 -24.94 12.46 -2.68
N THR A 120 -26.05 12.59 -3.39
CA THR A 120 -27.35 13.05 -2.86
C THR A 120 -28.39 11.93 -2.82
N GLN A 121 -28.14 10.83 -3.53
CA GLN A 121 -28.95 9.61 -3.59
C GLN A 121 -28.46 8.56 -2.58
N ILE A 122 -28.72 8.80 -1.29
CA ILE A 122 -28.90 7.69 -0.33
C ILE A 122 -30.20 7.93 0.43
N SER A 123 -31.03 6.90 0.34
CA SER A 123 -32.32 6.68 0.96
C SER A 123 -32.19 6.45 2.46
N HIS A 124 -33.18 6.92 3.22
CA HIS A 124 -33.43 6.51 4.60
C HIS A 124 -33.42 4.99 4.75
N VAL A 125 -32.40 4.42 5.38
CA VAL A 125 -32.50 3.11 6.02
C VAL A 125 -31.90 3.25 7.42
N THR A 126 -32.70 2.93 8.44
CA THR A 126 -32.21 2.71 9.81
C THR A 126 -31.03 1.74 9.74
N PRO A 127 -29.90 1.99 10.41
CA PRO A 127 -28.74 1.10 10.36
C PRO A 127 -29.17 -0.35 10.60
N LEU A 128 -28.91 -1.21 9.61
CA LEU A 128 -29.14 -2.64 9.74
C LEU A 128 -28.09 -3.17 10.72
N ARG A 129 -28.55 -3.57 11.91
CA ARG A 129 -27.73 -4.28 12.89
C ARG A 129 -27.73 -5.76 12.54
N PHE A 130 -26.59 -6.26 12.09
CA PHE A 130 -26.39 -7.70 11.90
C PHE A 130 -25.68 -8.26 13.14
N LEU A 131 -26.33 -9.23 13.80
CA LEU A 131 -25.73 -9.96 14.90
C LEU A 131 -25.02 -11.18 14.31
N ILE A 132 -23.73 -11.03 14.04
CA ILE A 132 -22.93 -12.06 13.39
C ILE A 132 -22.34 -12.96 14.47
N HIS A 133 -22.62 -14.26 14.34
CA HIS A 133 -22.12 -15.29 15.25
C HIS A 133 -20.94 -15.99 14.59
N GLU A 134 -19.72 -15.70 15.05
CA GLU A 134 -18.52 -16.48 14.73
C GLU A 134 -18.04 -17.22 15.98
N GLY A 135 -18.45 -18.49 16.11
CA GLY A 135 -18.14 -19.30 17.29
C GLY A 135 -18.80 -18.77 18.56
N ASP A 136 -18.02 -18.61 19.65
CA ASP A 136 -18.48 -18.11 20.95
C ASP A 136 -18.48 -16.57 21.06
N ARG A 137 -18.26 -15.84 19.95
CA ARG A 137 -18.23 -14.36 19.96
C ARG A 137 -19.39 -13.78 19.15
N GLU A 138 -20.21 -12.99 19.83
CA GLU A 138 -21.20 -12.11 19.22
C GLU A 138 -20.55 -10.76 18.92
N HIS A 139 -20.63 -10.29 17.67
CA HIS A 139 -20.37 -8.90 17.34
C HIS A 139 -21.49 -8.33 16.48
N ILE A 140 -21.82 -7.07 16.74
CA ILE A 140 -22.84 -6.32 16.01
C ILE A 140 -22.10 -5.50 14.95
N GLU A 141 -22.34 -5.81 13.68
CA GLU A 141 -21.98 -4.90 12.59
C GLU A 141 -23.12 -3.90 12.39
N GLU A 142 -22.82 -2.61 12.54
CA GLU A 142 -23.69 -1.49 12.17
C GLU A 142 -23.21 -0.91 10.84
N TYR A 143 -24.06 -0.98 9.81
CA TYR A 143 -23.83 -0.26 8.55
C TYR A 143 -24.53 1.10 8.62
N GLU A 144 -23.77 2.17 8.76
CA GLU A 144 -24.28 3.55 8.69
C GLU A 144 -24.14 4.07 7.25
N GLU A 145 -25.24 4.09 6.48
CA GLU A 145 -25.25 4.78 5.18
C GLU A 145 -25.46 6.29 5.41
N TRP A 146 -24.36 7.01 5.70
CA TRP A 146 -24.34 8.48 5.81
C TRP A 146 -24.56 9.15 4.44
N TYR A 147 -25.10 10.37 4.43
CA TYR A 147 -25.08 11.18 3.22
C TYR A 147 -23.63 11.53 2.85
N LEU A 148 -23.10 10.92 1.78
CA LEU A 148 -21.77 11.25 1.22
C LEU A 148 -21.60 12.75 0.93
N ILE A 149 -22.70 13.50 0.76
CA ILE A 149 -22.66 14.95 0.62
C ILE A 149 -22.03 15.67 1.82
N PHE A 150 -22.18 15.16 3.05
CA PHE A 150 -21.57 15.76 4.23
C PHE A 150 -20.07 15.48 4.28
N ASP A 151 -19.63 14.30 3.82
CA ASP A 151 -18.21 14.00 3.64
C ASP A 151 -17.59 14.93 2.59
N LEU A 152 -18.31 15.21 1.49
CA LEU A 152 -17.89 16.23 0.52
C LEU A 152 -17.80 17.63 1.13
N PHE A 153 -18.74 18.01 1.99
CA PHE A 153 -18.69 19.30 2.67
C PHE A 153 -17.51 19.38 3.64
N GLY A 154 -17.25 18.31 4.39
CA GLY A 154 -16.06 18.17 5.25
C GLY A 154 -14.77 18.34 4.45
N LEU A 155 -14.67 17.65 3.31
CA LEU A 155 -13.55 17.76 2.38
C LEU A 155 -13.33 19.19 1.91
N CYS A 156 -14.39 19.93 1.55
CA CYS A 156 -14.28 21.30 1.04
C CYS A 156 -14.04 22.37 2.11
N LYS A 157 -14.29 22.09 3.39
CA LYS A 157 -14.33 23.10 4.46
C LYS A 157 -13.03 23.88 4.61
N ASN A 158 -11.89 23.23 4.39
CA ASN A 158 -10.56 23.83 4.55
C ASN A 158 -9.78 23.89 3.22
N LEU A 159 -10.41 23.58 2.08
CA LEU A 159 -9.73 23.59 0.80
C LEU A 159 -9.71 25.00 0.17
N PRO A 160 -8.57 25.43 -0.40
CA PRO A 160 -8.50 26.60 -1.24
C PRO A 160 -9.50 26.48 -2.41
N ALA A 161 -10.12 27.61 -2.78
CA ALA A 161 -11.08 27.65 -3.88
C ALA A 161 -10.48 27.12 -5.20
N ASP A 162 -9.19 27.36 -5.44
CA ASP A 162 -8.46 26.91 -6.63
C ASP A 162 -8.25 25.39 -6.69
N SER A 163 -8.41 24.68 -5.57
CA SER A 163 -8.31 23.22 -5.49
C SER A 163 -9.62 22.51 -5.84
N ILE A 164 -10.76 23.21 -5.81
CA ILE A 164 -12.09 22.62 -6.06
C ILE A 164 -12.21 21.92 -7.43
N PRO A 165 -11.69 22.47 -8.55
CA PRO A 165 -11.72 21.76 -9.84
C PRO A 165 -10.96 20.43 -9.82
N LEU A 166 -9.92 20.29 -8.98
CA LEU A 166 -9.19 19.03 -8.85
C LEU A 166 -10.00 18.01 -8.06
N VAL A 167 -10.67 18.43 -6.99
CA VAL A 167 -11.57 17.56 -6.23
C VAL A 167 -12.70 17.04 -7.12
N GLU A 168 -13.30 17.92 -7.92
CA GLU A 168 -14.29 17.52 -8.93
C GLU A 168 -13.70 16.47 -9.90
N LYS A 169 -12.52 16.72 -10.47
CA LYS A 169 -11.85 15.76 -11.36
C LYS A 169 -11.66 14.41 -10.68
N LEU A 170 -11.20 14.37 -9.43
CA LEU A 170 -11.05 13.13 -8.66
C LEU A 170 -12.37 12.37 -8.51
N LEU A 171 -13.44 13.07 -8.09
CA LEU A 171 -14.75 12.49 -7.81
C LEU A 171 -15.47 11.99 -9.06
N THR A 172 -15.17 12.57 -10.22
CA THR A 172 -15.72 12.16 -11.52
C THR A 172 -14.92 11.03 -12.16
N THR A 173 -13.61 10.92 -11.89
CA THR A 173 -12.78 9.84 -12.43
C THR A 173 -12.70 8.59 -11.55
N THR A 174 -13.09 8.69 -10.28
CA THR A 174 -12.86 7.62 -9.29
C THR A 174 -14.06 7.41 -8.37
N TYR A 175 -14.43 6.15 -8.17
CA TYR A 175 -15.53 5.77 -7.29
C TYR A 175 -15.06 5.66 -5.83
N LEU A 176 -15.10 6.78 -5.08
CA LEU A 176 -14.69 6.83 -3.67
C LEU A 176 -15.85 6.54 -2.70
N SER A 177 -15.64 5.66 -1.72
CA SER A 177 -16.54 5.43 -0.57
C SER A 177 -16.42 6.54 0.49
N SER A 178 -17.27 6.52 1.53
CA SER A 178 -17.16 7.46 2.66
C SER A 178 -15.80 7.35 3.36
N GLU A 179 -15.30 6.13 3.58
CA GLU A 179 -13.96 5.93 4.17
C GLU A 179 -12.85 6.50 3.28
N ASP A 180 -12.97 6.35 1.96
CA ASP A 180 -12.00 6.91 1.02
C ASP A 180 -12.02 8.44 1.07
N LEU A 181 -13.20 9.06 1.07
CA LEU A 181 -13.35 10.53 1.16
C LEU A 181 -12.75 11.09 2.45
N LEU A 182 -12.96 10.40 3.58
CA LEU A 182 -12.34 10.74 4.85
C LEU A 182 -10.81 10.66 4.77
N SER A 183 -10.26 9.63 4.11
CA SER A 183 -8.82 9.53 3.87
C SER A 183 -8.29 10.64 2.95
N VAL A 184 -9.04 11.05 1.91
CA VAL A 184 -8.68 12.20 1.08
C VAL A 184 -8.67 13.49 1.91
N GLU A 185 -9.67 13.71 2.75
CA GLU A 185 -9.74 14.87 3.64
C GLU A 185 -8.53 14.91 4.59
N GLN A 186 -8.20 13.78 5.22
CA GLN A 186 -7.03 13.67 6.10
C GLN A 186 -5.72 13.89 5.35
N PHE A 187 -5.63 13.43 4.10
CA PHE A 187 -4.47 13.67 3.24
C PHE A 187 -4.29 15.16 2.94
N PHE A 188 -5.36 15.84 2.51
CA PHE A 188 -5.30 17.27 2.23
C PHE A 188 -5.00 18.11 3.47
N LYS A 189 -5.59 17.79 4.63
CA LYS A 189 -5.22 18.42 5.91
C LYS A 189 -3.74 18.23 6.24
N SER A 190 -3.18 17.06 5.92
CA SER A 190 -1.76 16.80 6.12
C SER A 190 -0.89 17.67 5.19
N LEU A 191 -1.25 17.82 3.92
CA LEU A 191 -0.55 18.72 2.99
C LEU A 191 -0.68 20.18 3.37
N GLU A 192 -1.87 20.61 3.82
CA GLU A 192 -2.14 21.97 4.32
C GLU A 192 -1.24 22.31 5.50
N LYS A 193 -1.10 21.39 6.46
CA LYS A 193 -0.21 21.53 7.63
C LYS A 193 1.24 21.84 7.23
N PHE A 194 1.70 21.31 6.10
CA PHE A 194 3.05 21.54 5.58
C PHE A 194 3.10 22.63 4.49
N HIS A 195 2.03 23.42 4.31
CA HIS A 195 1.93 24.47 3.30
C HIS A 195 2.17 23.97 1.86
N MET A 196 1.72 22.74 1.56
CA MET A 196 1.93 22.06 0.27
C MET A 196 0.65 21.82 -0.52
N LEU A 197 -0.44 22.49 -0.13
CA LEU A 197 -1.73 22.41 -0.80
C LEU A 197 -1.73 23.31 -2.05
N ASP A 198 -0.96 22.93 -3.07
CA ASP A 198 -0.82 23.63 -4.35
C ASP A 198 -1.33 22.76 -5.51
N LYS A 199 -1.93 23.40 -6.53
CA LYS A 199 -2.48 22.72 -7.70
C LYS A 199 -1.44 21.83 -8.41
N LYS A 200 -0.19 22.27 -8.53
CA LYS A 200 0.90 21.53 -9.20
C LYS A 200 1.31 20.27 -8.46
N ILE A 201 1.05 20.21 -7.15
CA ILE A 201 1.34 19.05 -6.31
C ILE A 201 0.16 18.09 -6.29
N LEU A 202 -1.05 18.64 -6.16
CA LEU A 202 -2.26 17.84 -6.13
C LEU A 202 -2.51 17.12 -7.45
N GLU A 203 -2.38 17.80 -8.59
CA GLU A 203 -2.75 17.25 -9.90
C GLU A 203 -2.06 15.91 -10.24
N PRO A 204 -0.73 15.72 -10.03
CA PRO A 204 -0.08 14.43 -10.21
C PRO A 204 -0.49 13.34 -9.20
N LEU A 205 -1.02 13.72 -8.03
CA LEU A 205 -1.41 12.78 -6.97
C LEU A 205 -2.82 12.21 -7.19
N LEU A 206 -3.71 12.93 -7.89
CA LEU A 206 -5.09 12.53 -8.13
C LEU A 206 -5.23 11.09 -8.67
N PRO A 207 -4.50 10.67 -9.73
CA PRO A 207 -4.64 9.32 -10.28
C PRO A 207 -4.25 8.20 -9.32
N LEU A 208 -3.54 8.52 -8.23
CA LEU A 208 -3.07 7.58 -7.22
C LEU A 208 -4.06 7.43 -6.05
N MET A 209 -5.05 8.32 -5.94
CA MET A 209 -6.07 8.33 -4.89
C MET A 209 -7.26 7.43 -5.26
N THR A 210 -6.99 6.12 -5.40
CA THR A 210 -7.98 5.16 -5.88
C THR A 210 -8.77 4.48 -4.77
N ASN A 211 -8.17 4.31 -3.59
CA ASN A 211 -8.81 3.71 -2.41
C ASN A 211 -8.10 4.15 -1.12
N LYS A 212 -8.72 3.92 0.03
CA LYS A 212 -8.24 4.24 1.37
C LYS A 212 -6.80 3.83 1.57
N ASN A 213 -6.43 2.60 1.22
CA ASN A 213 -5.07 2.12 1.43
C ASN A 213 -4.06 2.88 0.55
N SER A 214 -4.36 3.17 -0.71
CA SER A 214 -3.45 3.96 -1.57
C SER A 214 -3.30 5.40 -1.05
N ILE A 215 -4.41 6.01 -0.62
CA ILE A 215 -4.44 7.37 -0.06
C ILE A 215 -3.67 7.44 1.25
N GLU A 216 -3.87 6.49 2.16
CA GLU A 216 -3.16 6.44 3.45
C GLU A 216 -1.66 6.18 3.27
N ASN A 217 -1.26 5.32 2.33
CA ASN A 217 0.16 5.09 2.05
C ASN A 217 0.84 6.38 1.53
N LEU A 218 0.16 7.13 0.64
CA LEU A 218 0.63 8.47 0.23
C LEU A 218 0.69 9.41 1.43
N ARG A 219 -0.38 9.48 2.24
CA ARG A 219 -0.44 10.34 3.42
C ARG A 219 0.70 10.10 4.38
N LEU A 220 0.94 8.84 4.76
CA LEU A 220 2.02 8.48 5.67
C LEU A 220 3.38 8.89 5.12
N PHE A 221 3.62 8.71 3.83
CA PHE A 221 4.87 9.13 3.19
C PHE A 221 5.05 10.66 3.18
N PHE A 222 4.02 11.43 2.80
CA PHE A 222 4.09 12.89 2.83
C PHE A 222 4.20 13.45 4.26
N VAL A 223 3.52 12.84 5.22
CA VAL A 223 3.65 13.17 6.65
C VAL A 223 5.06 12.89 7.14
N PHE A 224 5.65 11.76 6.76
CA PHE A 224 7.04 11.44 7.06
C PHE A 224 7.97 12.51 6.48
N LEU A 225 7.86 12.84 5.18
CA LEU A 225 8.68 13.88 4.53
C LEU A 225 8.54 15.25 5.19
N GLY A 226 7.31 15.63 5.57
CA GLY A 226 7.03 16.89 6.26
C GLY A 226 7.66 16.93 7.66
N ASN A 227 7.54 15.84 8.43
CA ASN A 227 8.13 15.74 9.77
C ASN A 227 9.66 15.77 9.76
N VAL A 228 10.30 15.29 8.68
CA VAL A 228 11.75 15.37 8.52
C VAL A 228 12.21 16.63 7.78
N GLU A 229 11.32 17.59 7.53
CA GLU A 229 11.60 18.89 6.87
C GLU A 229 12.16 18.76 5.43
N LEU A 230 11.78 17.70 4.73
CA LEU A 230 12.19 17.47 3.34
C LEU A 230 11.12 17.86 2.33
N LEU A 231 9.88 18.08 2.76
CA LEU A 231 8.76 18.35 1.86
C LEU A 231 8.86 19.75 1.24
N ASN A 232 9.33 19.82 -0.01
CA ASN A 232 9.40 21.03 -0.82
C ASN A 232 9.18 20.72 -2.31
N LEU A 233 8.96 21.75 -3.13
CA LEU A 233 8.61 21.58 -4.55
C LEU A 233 9.73 20.95 -5.39
N ASN A 234 11.01 21.21 -5.06
CA ASN A 234 12.13 20.61 -5.78
C ASN A 234 12.20 19.10 -5.52
N LEU A 235 12.03 18.69 -4.26
CA LEU A 235 11.97 17.27 -3.91
C LEU A 235 10.74 16.60 -4.51
N PHE A 236 9.60 17.27 -4.49
CA PHE A 236 8.37 16.74 -5.11
C PHE A 236 8.60 16.39 -6.58
N ARG A 237 9.25 17.27 -7.35
CA ARG A 237 9.59 17.00 -8.76
C ARG A 237 10.50 15.78 -8.93
N ALA A 238 11.42 15.54 -8.00
CA ALA A 238 12.30 14.38 -8.06
C ALA A 238 11.56 13.06 -7.77
N ILE A 239 10.58 13.08 -6.88
CA ILE A 239 9.83 11.88 -6.48
C ILE A 239 8.57 11.62 -7.32
N GLU A 240 8.03 12.65 -7.99
CA GLU A 240 6.81 12.59 -8.80
C GLU A 240 6.76 11.37 -9.75
N PRO A 241 7.82 11.06 -10.52
CA PRO A 241 7.80 9.91 -11.45
C PRO A 241 7.67 8.55 -10.76
N PHE A 242 7.92 8.49 -9.45
CA PHE A 242 8.01 7.25 -8.66
C PHE A 242 6.89 7.14 -7.62
N LEU A 243 5.90 8.05 -7.61
CA LEU A 243 4.81 8.05 -6.63
C LEU A 243 3.95 6.79 -6.66
N THR A 244 3.89 6.08 -7.79
CA THR A 244 3.28 4.74 -7.89
C THR A 244 3.99 3.69 -7.02
N GLN A 245 5.25 3.94 -6.66
CA GLN A 245 6.12 3.11 -5.83
C GLN A 245 6.41 3.79 -4.48
N VAL A 246 5.39 4.43 -3.88
CA VAL A 246 5.52 5.19 -2.61
C VAL A 246 6.21 4.42 -1.48
N ARG A 247 6.09 3.09 -1.45
CA ARG A 247 6.78 2.24 -0.46
C ARG A 247 8.29 2.23 -0.68
N ALA A 248 8.75 2.06 -1.91
CA ALA A 248 10.16 2.13 -2.26
C ALA A 248 10.72 3.53 -1.97
N LEU A 249 9.94 4.58 -2.27
CA LEU A 249 10.28 5.94 -1.88
C LEU A 249 10.47 6.05 -0.36
N HIS A 250 9.51 5.60 0.44
CA HIS A 250 9.60 5.67 1.89
C HIS A 250 10.85 4.95 2.43
N ILE A 251 11.14 3.74 1.95
CA ILE A 251 12.36 3.00 2.33
C ILE A 251 13.62 3.77 1.91
N PHE A 252 13.65 4.32 0.69
CA PHE A 252 14.78 5.12 0.22
C PHE A 252 15.05 6.30 1.16
N PHE A 253 14.04 7.12 1.44
CA PHE A 253 14.23 8.28 2.31
C PHE A 253 14.55 7.91 3.75
N GLN A 254 14.08 6.77 4.26
CA GLN A 254 14.49 6.26 5.57
C GLN A 254 15.98 5.88 5.59
N ASN A 255 16.47 5.22 4.55
CA ASN A 255 17.84 4.73 4.50
C ASN A 255 18.87 5.80 4.10
N TYR A 256 18.44 6.83 3.37
CA TYR A 256 19.31 7.90 2.87
C TYR A 256 19.04 9.24 3.56
N LEU A 257 18.29 9.27 4.67
CA LEU A 257 17.82 10.50 5.30
C LEU A 257 18.94 11.51 5.56
N LEU A 258 20.06 11.06 6.13
CA LEU A 258 21.20 11.93 6.47
C LEU A 258 21.88 12.48 5.21
N GLU A 259 22.06 11.65 4.18
CA GLU A 259 22.66 12.05 2.90
C GLU A 259 21.76 13.05 2.14
N ILE A 260 20.44 12.87 2.21
CA ILE A 260 19.47 13.75 1.55
C ILE A 260 19.36 15.10 2.29
N LYS A 261 19.55 15.11 3.61
CA LYS A 261 19.56 16.35 4.41
C LYS A 261 20.83 17.17 4.21
N SER A 262 21.94 16.55 3.82
CA SER A 262 23.19 17.25 3.52
C SER A 262 23.15 17.87 2.13
N ALA A 263 23.36 19.18 2.04
CA ALA A 263 23.36 19.90 0.76
C ALA A 263 24.45 19.41 -0.21
N GLU A 264 25.56 18.88 0.30
CA GLU A 264 26.68 18.38 -0.52
C GLU A 264 26.35 17.06 -1.22
N SER A 265 25.57 16.19 -0.58
CA SER A 265 25.26 14.84 -1.07
C SER A 265 23.84 14.66 -1.59
N GLN A 266 22.96 15.66 -1.41
CA GLN A 266 21.54 15.53 -1.75
C GLN A 266 21.32 15.18 -3.23
N GLU A 267 21.95 15.91 -4.16
CA GLU A 267 21.77 15.69 -5.60
C GLU A 267 22.28 14.31 -6.03
N GLU A 268 23.49 13.95 -5.63
CA GLU A 268 24.07 12.63 -5.90
C GLU A 268 23.20 11.50 -5.33
N THR A 269 22.63 11.72 -4.15
CA THR A 269 21.77 10.74 -3.52
C THR A 269 20.46 10.59 -4.26
N LEU A 270 19.79 11.68 -4.62
CA LEU A 270 18.55 11.66 -5.39
C LEU A 270 18.74 11.02 -6.78
N ASN A 271 19.93 11.11 -7.38
CA ASN A 271 20.23 10.40 -8.64
C ASN A 271 20.16 8.86 -8.50
N LYS A 272 20.30 8.32 -7.28
CA LYS A 272 20.14 6.88 -6.99
C LYS A 272 18.66 6.45 -6.96
N LEU A 273 17.72 7.40 -6.81
CA LEU A 273 16.30 7.13 -6.55
C LEU A 273 15.64 6.24 -7.61
N GLY A 274 15.88 6.54 -8.88
CA GLY A 274 15.28 5.80 -9.99
C GLY A 274 15.71 4.33 -10.02
N GLU A 275 17.01 4.09 -9.87
CA GLU A 275 17.54 2.72 -9.78
C GLU A 275 17.09 2.02 -8.50
N PHE A 276 17.03 2.73 -7.37
CA PHE A 276 16.52 2.17 -6.12
C PHE A 276 15.08 1.68 -6.27
N CYS A 277 14.20 2.50 -6.84
CA CYS A 277 12.80 2.13 -7.08
C CYS A 277 12.72 0.92 -8.03
N ARG A 278 13.44 0.97 -9.16
CA ARG A 278 13.48 -0.11 -10.14
C ARG A 278 13.93 -1.45 -9.52
N LEU A 279 14.95 -1.43 -8.68
CA LEU A 279 15.50 -2.62 -8.03
C LEU A 279 14.67 -3.11 -6.84
N SER A 280 13.75 -2.29 -6.32
CA SER A 280 12.81 -2.67 -5.25
C SER A 280 11.60 -3.46 -5.77
N LEU A 281 11.38 -3.46 -7.09
CA LEU A 281 10.26 -4.20 -7.69
C LEU A 281 10.56 -5.70 -7.77
N PRO A 282 9.60 -6.56 -7.40
CA PRO A 282 9.77 -7.99 -7.55
C PRO A 282 9.89 -8.38 -9.01
N LYS A 283 10.68 -9.42 -9.29
CA LYS A 283 10.80 -9.95 -10.64
C LYS A 283 9.43 -10.39 -11.18
N LYS A 284 9.17 -10.06 -12.45
CA LYS A 284 7.92 -10.43 -13.13
C LYS A 284 7.74 -11.96 -13.11
N GLY A 285 6.59 -12.41 -12.62
CA GLY A 285 6.28 -13.83 -12.47
C GLY A 285 6.86 -14.49 -11.21
N SER A 286 7.36 -13.70 -10.26
CA SER A 286 7.62 -14.22 -8.91
C SER A 286 6.31 -14.68 -8.25
N TYR A 287 6.38 -15.79 -7.54
CA TYR A 287 5.27 -16.34 -6.76
C TYR A 287 5.31 -15.83 -5.31
N ASP A 288 6.36 -15.13 -4.90
CA ASP A 288 6.52 -14.63 -3.54
C ASP A 288 5.56 -13.48 -3.25
N ASP A 289 5.09 -13.45 -2.00
CA ASP A 289 4.26 -12.35 -1.53
C ASP A 289 5.07 -11.04 -1.53
N VAL A 290 4.41 -9.94 -1.88
CA VAL A 290 5.05 -8.63 -1.91
C VAL A 290 5.26 -8.14 -0.49
N VAL A 291 6.51 -8.20 -0.03
CA VAL A 291 6.90 -7.73 1.30
C VAL A 291 7.21 -6.24 1.27
N VAL A 292 6.44 -5.48 2.03
CA VAL A 292 6.47 -4.01 2.01
C VAL A 292 7.76 -3.40 2.57
N THR A 293 8.55 -4.16 3.32
CA THR A 293 9.82 -3.74 3.93
C THR A 293 11.05 -4.16 3.14
N ASN A 294 10.89 -4.89 2.04
CA ASN A 294 12.04 -5.33 1.24
C ASN A 294 12.76 -4.12 0.63
N THR A 295 14.06 -4.07 0.87
CA THR A 295 14.97 -3.15 0.16
C THR A 295 15.46 -3.81 -1.14
N PRO A 296 16.09 -3.06 -2.06
CA PRO A 296 16.73 -3.64 -3.25
C PRO A 296 17.68 -4.81 -2.96
N LEU A 297 18.39 -4.77 -1.82
CA LEU A 297 19.28 -5.85 -1.41
C LEU A 297 18.50 -7.13 -1.08
N HIS A 298 17.40 -7.01 -0.32
CA HIS A 298 16.52 -8.15 -0.02
C HIS A 298 15.90 -8.71 -1.30
N GLN A 299 15.40 -7.84 -2.16
CA GLN A 299 14.73 -8.24 -3.39
C GLN A 299 15.68 -8.99 -4.33
N ALA A 300 16.93 -8.53 -4.47
CA ALA A 300 17.93 -9.21 -5.29
C ALA A 300 18.27 -10.63 -4.78
N ILE A 301 18.29 -10.85 -3.46
CA ILE A 301 18.53 -12.18 -2.88
C ILE A 301 17.32 -13.08 -3.12
N ILE A 302 16.11 -12.58 -2.88
CA ILE A 302 14.84 -13.30 -3.09
C ILE A 302 14.73 -13.76 -4.55
N ASP A 303 15.02 -12.86 -5.50
CA ASP A 303 14.99 -13.13 -6.94
C ASP A 303 16.19 -13.93 -7.44
N ARG A 304 17.18 -14.20 -6.57
CA ARG A 304 18.45 -14.87 -6.87
C ARG A 304 19.17 -14.20 -8.06
N ASP A 305 19.18 -12.88 -8.06
CA ASP A 305 19.72 -12.05 -9.14
C ASP A 305 21.05 -11.39 -8.71
N PRO A 306 22.20 -12.00 -9.05
CA PRO A 306 23.50 -11.45 -8.68
C PRO A 306 23.81 -10.12 -9.39
N GLY A 307 23.16 -9.82 -10.52
CA GLY A 307 23.34 -8.54 -11.23
C GLY A 307 22.68 -7.41 -10.46
N ASN A 308 21.39 -7.59 -10.13
CA ASN A 308 20.65 -6.63 -9.30
C ASN A 308 21.28 -6.49 -7.91
N LEU A 309 21.82 -7.56 -7.33
CA LEU A 309 22.52 -7.49 -6.04
C LEU A 309 23.76 -6.59 -6.14
N LYS A 310 24.59 -6.76 -7.18
CA LYS A 310 25.77 -5.92 -7.40
C LYS A 310 25.41 -4.46 -7.63
N HIS A 311 24.35 -4.20 -8.39
CA HIS A 311 23.86 -2.84 -8.62
C HIS A 311 23.32 -2.21 -7.33
N ALA A 312 22.57 -2.96 -6.53
CA ALA A 312 22.10 -2.48 -5.24
C ALA A 312 23.25 -2.19 -4.26
N LEU A 313 24.29 -3.04 -4.26
CA LEU A 313 25.49 -2.84 -3.46
C LEU A 313 26.31 -1.62 -3.90
N SER A 314 26.34 -1.27 -5.20
CA SER A 314 27.15 -0.16 -5.69
C SER A 314 26.71 1.22 -5.16
N PHE A 315 25.49 1.33 -4.63
CA PHE A 315 25.00 2.53 -3.97
C PHE A 315 24.68 2.32 -2.49
N ALA A 316 25.01 1.16 -1.92
CA ALA A 316 24.68 0.83 -0.54
C ALA A 316 25.49 1.66 0.46
N ASN A 317 24.78 2.27 1.41
CA ASN A 317 25.37 2.93 2.56
C ASN A 317 25.26 2.04 3.81
N HIS A 318 25.81 2.52 4.93
CA HIS A 318 25.75 1.81 6.21
C HIS A 318 24.31 1.48 6.64
N GLN A 319 23.36 2.41 6.43
CA GLN A 319 21.97 2.24 6.85
C GLN A 319 21.24 1.19 6.01
N LEU A 320 21.45 1.16 4.69
CA LEU A 320 20.83 0.21 3.78
C LEU A 320 21.30 -1.23 4.02
N LEU A 321 22.57 -1.42 4.38
CA LEU A 321 23.12 -2.74 4.72
C LEU A 321 22.55 -3.29 6.03
N LEU A 322 22.18 -2.40 6.96
CA LEU A 322 21.58 -2.74 8.25
C LEU A 322 20.05 -2.70 8.23
N ALA A 323 19.43 -2.24 7.14
CA ALA A 323 17.99 -2.24 6.98
C ALA A 323 17.46 -3.66 7.09
N THR A 324 16.34 -3.82 7.79
CA THR A 324 15.72 -5.13 8.01
C THR A 324 14.39 -5.29 7.29
N SER A 325 14.13 -6.52 6.85
CA SER A 325 12.82 -6.98 6.38
C SER A 325 12.49 -8.29 7.13
N TYR A 326 11.37 -8.31 7.85
CA TYR A 326 11.05 -9.38 8.82
C TYR A 326 12.23 -9.72 9.76
N ASP A 327 12.85 -8.71 10.37
CA ASP A 327 14.03 -8.82 11.24
C ASP A 327 15.32 -9.34 10.57
N ASN A 328 15.32 -9.57 9.25
CA ASN A 328 16.51 -9.98 8.51
C ASN A 328 17.18 -8.78 7.87
N THR A 329 18.48 -8.59 8.07
CA THR A 329 19.30 -7.83 7.11
C THR A 329 19.47 -8.64 5.83
N ALA A 330 19.92 -7.98 4.76
CA ALA A 330 20.27 -8.66 3.51
C ALA A 330 21.32 -9.77 3.72
N LEU A 331 22.34 -9.53 4.56
CA LEU A 331 23.34 -10.55 4.89
C LEU A 331 22.68 -11.76 5.60
N LEU A 332 21.85 -11.50 6.59
CA LEU A 332 21.16 -12.55 7.34
C LEU A 332 20.25 -13.37 6.44
N LEU A 333 19.48 -12.70 5.57
CA LEU A 333 18.62 -13.35 4.59
C LEU A 333 19.43 -14.21 3.62
N ALA A 334 20.53 -13.71 3.05
CA ALA A 334 21.38 -14.50 2.15
C ALA A 334 21.92 -15.77 2.82
N CYS A 335 22.41 -15.66 4.06
CA CYS A 335 22.86 -16.81 4.84
C CYS A 335 21.72 -17.79 5.12
N LYS A 336 20.54 -17.31 5.52
CA LYS A 336 19.34 -18.11 5.78
C LYS A 336 18.90 -18.90 4.55
N LEU A 337 18.94 -18.28 3.38
CA LEU A 337 18.59 -18.87 2.09
C LEU A 337 19.68 -19.75 1.48
N ALA A 338 20.76 -20.00 2.21
CA ALA A 338 21.95 -20.71 1.74
C ALA A 338 22.60 -20.10 0.48
N ASP A 339 22.37 -18.81 0.20
CA ASP A 339 23.05 -18.08 -0.88
C ASP A 339 24.42 -17.59 -0.41
N LYS A 340 25.35 -18.54 -0.31
CA LYS A 340 26.73 -18.28 0.12
C LYS A 340 27.41 -17.18 -0.71
N LYS A 341 27.13 -17.11 -2.02
CA LYS A 341 27.77 -16.14 -2.91
C LYS A 341 27.26 -14.73 -2.64
N ALA A 342 25.94 -14.56 -2.53
CA ALA A 342 25.36 -13.28 -2.15
C ALA A 342 25.84 -12.84 -0.76
N ALA A 343 25.87 -13.76 0.20
CA ALA A 343 26.34 -13.48 1.56
C ALA A 343 27.78 -12.96 1.59
N LEU A 344 28.70 -13.57 0.84
CA LEU A 344 30.10 -13.10 0.74
C LEU A 344 30.20 -11.70 0.11
N LEU A 345 29.45 -11.41 -0.95
CA LEU A 345 29.45 -10.08 -1.58
C LEU A 345 28.92 -9.00 -0.64
N ILE A 346 27.85 -9.28 0.09
CA ILE A 346 27.26 -8.34 1.06
C ILE A 346 28.24 -8.15 2.23
N LEU A 347 28.84 -9.23 2.72
CA LEU A 347 29.78 -9.20 3.83
C LEU A 347 31.02 -8.35 3.51
N GLU A 348 31.56 -8.47 2.28
CA GLU A 348 32.67 -7.64 1.82
C GLU A 348 32.32 -6.14 1.92
N GLN A 349 31.14 -5.74 1.43
CA GLN A 349 30.68 -4.36 1.52
C GLN A 349 30.45 -3.92 2.97
N MET A 350 29.89 -4.78 3.80
CA MET A 350 29.69 -4.52 5.24
C MET A 350 31.02 -4.34 5.97
N GLN A 351 32.05 -5.11 5.66
CA GLN A 351 33.39 -4.96 6.24
C GLN A 351 34.02 -3.62 5.85
N GLN A 352 33.91 -3.22 4.58
CA GLN A 352 34.42 -1.94 4.09
C GLN A 352 33.77 -0.75 4.82
N LEU A 353 32.47 -0.84 5.08
CA LEU A 353 31.69 0.18 5.79
C LEU A 353 31.63 -0.03 7.31
N LYS A 354 32.32 -1.05 7.84
CA LYS A 354 32.36 -1.42 9.27
C LYS A 354 30.97 -1.61 9.90
N CYS A 355 30.04 -2.18 9.14
CA CYS A 355 28.70 -2.51 9.60
C CYS A 355 28.72 -3.68 10.58
N ASP A 356 27.79 -3.68 11.54
CA ASP A 356 27.56 -4.81 12.42
C ASP A 356 26.94 -6.00 11.66
N VAL A 357 27.48 -7.20 11.88
CA VAL A 357 27.04 -8.44 11.24
C VAL A 357 26.20 -9.32 12.16
N ASN A 358 25.88 -8.84 13.37
CA ASN A 358 25.28 -9.61 14.45
C ASN A 358 23.75 -9.51 14.55
N GLN A 359 23.08 -8.95 13.54
CA GLN A 359 21.61 -8.95 13.51
C GLN A 359 21.06 -10.37 13.74
N GLN A 360 20.07 -10.45 14.63
CA GLN A 360 19.32 -11.67 14.93
C GLN A 360 17.96 -11.63 14.24
N ASP A 361 17.55 -12.76 13.66
CA ASP A 361 16.20 -12.91 13.13
C ASP A 361 15.18 -13.18 14.25
N PHE A 362 13.92 -13.41 13.85
CA PHE A 362 12.84 -13.73 14.77
C PHE A 362 13.12 -14.92 15.69
N TYR A 363 14.01 -15.85 15.34
CA TYR A 363 14.38 -17.00 16.18
C TYR A 363 15.70 -16.82 16.93
N GLY A 364 16.30 -15.63 16.86
CA GLY A 364 17.60 -15.33 17.46
C GLY A 364 18.78 -15.87 16.65
N MET A 365 18.57 -16.34 15.42
CA MET A 365 19.67 -16.82 14.57
C MET A 365 20.38 -15.62 13.94
N THR A 366 21.71 -15.64 13.95
CA THR A 366 22.56 -14.66 13.24
C THR A 366 23.07 -15.25 11.93
N ALA A 367 23.73 -14.42 11.11
CA ALA A 367 24.37 -14.87 9.88
C ALA A 367 25.37 -16.03 10.14
N LEU A 368 26.09 -15.98 11.26
CA LEU A 368 27.04 -17.03 11.67
C LEU A 368 26.33 -18.33 12.09
N HIS A 369 25.15 -18.25 12.71
CA HIS A 369 24.36 -19.46 13.02
C HIS A 369 23.97 -20.19 11.74
N TRP A 370 23.45 -19.46 10.74
CA TRP A 370 23.08 -20.02 9.45
C TRP A 370 24.28 -20.54 8.66
N ALA A 371 25.39 -19.80 8.60
CA ALA A 371 26.60 -20.25 7.90
C ALA A 371 27.15 -21.57 8.48
N ARG A 372 27.14 -21.70 9.82
CA ARG A 372 27.56 -22.94 10.50
C ARG A 372 26.57 -24.09 10.33
N PHE A 373 25.27 -23.80 10.31
CA PHE A 373 24.24 -24.79 10.03
C PHE A 373 24.42 -25.44 8.64
N TYR A 374 24.77 -24.64 7.64
CA TYR A 374 25.02 -25.12 6.27
C TYR A 374 26.46 -25.60 6.02
N HIS A 375 27.33 -25.64 7.04
CA HIS A 375 28.74 -26.04 6.89
C HIS A 375 29.51 -25.18 5.86
N PHE A 376 29.20 -23.89 5.81
CA PHE A 376 29.95 -22.93 4.98
C PHE A 376 31.13 -22.37 5.78
N ASP A 377 32.19 -23.16 5.90
CA ASP A 377 33.35 -22.86 6.75
C ASP A 377 34.09 -21.57 6.36
N ASP A 378 34.27 -21.32 5.06
CA ASP A 378 34.88 -20.11 4.54
C ASP A 378 34.03 -18.86 4.83
N LEU A 379 32.70 -18.95 4.66
CA LEU A 379 31.79 -17.87 5.05
C LEU A 379 31.76 -17.68 6.58
N SER A 380 31.81 -18.77 7.35
CA SER A 380 31.86 -18.71 8.81
C SER A 380 33.14 -18.02 9.29
N ALA A 381 34.28 -18.34 8.69
CA ALA A 381 35.56 -17.70 8.98
C ALA A 381 35.54 -16.21 8.58
N ALA A 382 34.98 -15.88 7.40
CA ALA A 382 34.83 -14.50 6.97
C ALA A 382 33.94 -13.69 7.91
N LEU A 383 32.81 -14.26 8.37
CA LEU A 383 31.90 -13.63 9.34
C LEU A 383 32.60 -13.36 10.68
N VAL A 384 33.36 -14.35 11.21
CA VAL A 384 34.14 -14.15 12.44
C VAL A 384 35.20 -13.06 12.25
N SER A 385 35.88 -13.06 11.11
CA SER A 385 36.82 -11.99 10.77
C SER A 385 36.15 -10.62 10.62
N ALA A 386 34.86 -10.56 10.31
CA ALA A 386 34.05 -9.35 10.25
C ALA A 386 33.47 -8.93 11.62
N GLY A 387 33.77 -9.64 12.70
CA GLY A 387 33.28 -9.32 14.04
C GLY A 387 31.98 -10.03 14.44
N ALA A 388 31.64 -11.16 13.80
CA ALA A 388 30.51 -11.96 14.26
C ALA A 388 30.73 -12.53 15.67
N ASP A 389 29.80 -12.26 16.58
CA ASP A 389 29.80 -12.71 17.96
C ASP A 389 29.31 -14.16 18.07
N GLU A 390 30.24 -15.06 18.40
CA GLU A 390 29.97 -16.49 18.58
C GLU A 390 29.20 -16.81 19.87
N THR A 391 29.05 -15.84 20.77
CA THR A 391 28.42 -16.02 22.09
C THR A 391 26.92 -15.81 22.07
N LEU A 392 26.40 -15.14 21.03
CA LEU A 392 24.97 -14.91 20.82
C LEU A 392 24.21 -16.24 20.77
N LYS A 393 22.99 -16.21 21.33
CA LYS A 393 22.13 -17.39 21.46
C LYS A 393 20.83 -17.16 20.71
N THR A 394 20.37 -18.22 20.05
CA THR A 394 19.00 -18.35 19.55
C THR A 394 17.98 -18.37 20.69
N LYS A 395 16.70 -18.24 20.37
CA LYS A 395 15.59 -18.31 21.34
C LYS A 395 15.53 -19.65 22.11
N ASN A 396 16.04 -20.74 21.54
CA ASN A 396 16.18 -22.04 22.25
C ASN A 396 17.54 -22.21 22.98
N GLY A 397 18.29 -21.12 23.16
CA GLY A 397 19.51 -21.07 23.95
C GLY A 397 20.76 -21.64 23.27
N LYS A 398 20.69 -21.96 21.97
CA LYS A 398 21.80 -22.55 21.22
C LYS A 398 22.70 -21.45 20.65
N LYS A 399 24.01 -21.65 20.72
CA LYS A 399 25.02 -20.81 20.07
C LYS A 399 25.34 -21.35 18.68
N SER A 400 26.02 -20.56 17.85
CA SER A 400 26.40 -20.96 16.50
C SER A 400 27.26 -22.24 16.45
N ALA A 401 28.06 -22.52 17.49
CA ALA A 401 28.82 -23.76 17.62
C ALA A 401 27.95 -25.04 17.73
N TYR A 402 26.70 -24.94 18.21
CA TYR A 402 25.76 -26.06 18.19
C TYR A 402 25.45 -26.47 16.76
N PHE A 403 25.15 -25.50 15.90
CA PHE A 403 24.75 -25.74 14.52
C PHE A 403 25.89 -26.31 13.65
N ALA A 404 27.15 -26.02 13.98
CA ALA A 404 28.29 -26.64 13.30
C ALA A 404 28.51 -28.12 13.70
N ARG A 405 28.09 -28.53 14.90
CA ARG A 405 28.45 -29.83 15.49
C ARG A 405 27.30 -30.82 15.50
N HIS A 406 26.07 -30.33 15.62
CA HIS A 406 24.86 -31.13 15.70
C HIS A 406 24.61 -31.86 14.39
N GLN A 407 24.30 -33.15 14.48
CA GLN A 407 23.89 -33.92 13.32
C GLN A 407 22.40 -33.71 13.10
N PHE A 408 22.05 -32.84 12.16
CA PHE A 408 20.65 -32.62 11.79
C PHE A 408 20.11 -33.85 11.07
N THR A 409 19.08 -34.44 11.65
CA THR A 409 18.38 -35.61 11.10
C THR A 409 17.00 -35.20 10.64
N ILE A 410 16.24 -36.15 10.07
CA ILE A 410 14.84 -35.91 9.72
C ILE A 410 14.07 -35.41 10.94
N GLU A 411 14.26 -35.92 12.15
CA GLU A 411 13.47 -35.50 13.33
C GLU A 411 13.56 -34.00 13.64
N ASP A 412 14.71 -33.34 13.39
CA ASP A 412 14.87 -31.90 13.64
C ASP A 412 13.92 -31.04 12.78
N PHE A 413 13.52 -31.57 11.63
CA PHE A 413 12.61 -30.92 10.70
C PHE A 413 11.17 -31.35 10.90
N LYS A 414 10.80 -32.15 11.90
CA LYS A 414 9.41 -32.62 12.04
C LYS A 414 8.48 -31.48 12.46
N ILE A 415 7.29 -31.40 11.87
CA ILE A 415 6.25 -30.41 12.23
C ILE A 415 5.69 -30.75 13.62
N GLU A 416 5.57 -29.73 14.48
CA GLU A 416 4.79 -29.82 15.71
C GLU A 416 3.31 -29.54 15.41
N GLY A 417 2.43 -30.48 15.72
CA GLY A 417 0.97 -30.37 15.47
C GLY A 417 0.47 -31.26 14.32
N ARG A 418 -0.85 -31.17 14.04
CA ARG A 418 -1.51 -31.97 12.98
C ARG A 418 -1.84 -31.16 11.72
N GLU A 419 -2.05 -29.84 11.85
CA GLU A 419 -2.45 -28.96 10.75
C GLU A 419 -1.45 -27.82 10.58
N ILE A 420 -1.11 -27.53 9.32
CA ILE A 420 -0.36 -26.35 8.93
C ILE A 420 -1.40 -25.27 8.68
N ILE A 421 -1.59 -24.39 9.65
CA ILE A 421 -2.38 -23.17 9.48
C ILE A 421 -1.41 -22.05 9.09
N GLU A 422 -1.84 -21.15 8.21
CA GLU A 422 -1.08 -19.97 7.80
C GLU A 422 -0.56 -19.23 9.05
N ASP A 423 0.71 -18.85 9.02
CA ASP A 423 1.43 -18.18 10.12
C ASP A 423 1.51 -18.91 11.48
N SER A 424 1.08 -20.17 11.56
CA SER A 424 0.96 -20.88 12.85
C SER A 424 1.34 -22.36 12.79
N PHE A 425 2.56 -22.63 12.35
CA PHE A 425 3.24 -23.89 12.63
C PHE A 425 4.69 -23.67 13.06
N SER A 426 5.27 -24.66 13.72
CA SER A 426 6.70 -24.69 14.01
C SER A 426 7.28 -26.06 13.74
N LEU A 427 8.55 -26.09 13.35
CA LEU A 427 9.32 -27.33 13.38
C LEU A 427 9.69 -27.66 14.84
N THR A 428 9.97 -28.93 15.11
CA THR A 428 10.42 -29.43 16.42
C THR A 428 11.64 -28.62 16.89
N ASN A 429 12.56 -28.34 15.97
CA ASN A 429 13.53 -27.28 16.18
C ASN A 429 12.99 -25.94 15.67
N LYS A 430 12.38 -25.16 16.57
CA LYS A 430 11.75 -23.87 16.23
C LYS A 430 12.69 -22.90 15.52
N SER A 431 14.00 -22.93 15.80
CA SER A 431 14.99 -22.07 15.15
C SER A 431 15.20 -22.38 13.66
N LEU A 432 14.78 -23.55 13.19
CA LEU A 432 14.86 -23.95 11.80
C LEU A 432 13.54 -23.74 11.04
N THR A 433 12.51 -23.20 11.71
CA THR A 433 11.19 -23.05 11.11
C THR A 433 11.25 -22.23 9.83
N ASP A 434 12.08 -21.18 9.73
CA ASP A 434 12.14 -20.36 8.52
C ASP A 434 12.61 -21.08 7.24
N ILE A 435 13.35 -22.19 7.36
CA ILE A 435 13.77 -23.01 6.19
C ILE A 435 12.55 -23.48 5.41
N ALA A 436 11.46 -23.76 6.13
CA ALA A 436 10.17 -24.13 5.59
C ALA A 436 9.64 -23.18 4.51
N PHE A 437 9.63 -21.88 4.84
CA PHE A 437 9.01 -20.83 4.06
C PHE A 437 9.85 -20.42 2.84
N HIS A 438 11.13 -20.81 2.85
CA HIS A 438 12.09 -20.45 1.81
C HIS A 438 12.77 -21.67 1.16
N ALA A 439 12.15 -22.81 1.35
CA ALA A 439 12.64 -24.11 0.94
C ALA A 439 13.04 -24.20 -0.53
N ASP A 440 12.28 -23.55 -1.39
CA ASP A 440 12.50 -23.54 -2.83
C ASP A 440 13.79 -22.81 -3.21
N LYS A 441 14.02 -21.64 -2.62
CA LYS A 441 15.24 -20.84 -2.78
C LYS A 441 16.44 -21.59 -2.22
N ILE A 442 16.30 -22.19 -1.03
CA ILE A 442 17.34 -23.02 -0.41
C ILE A 442 17.68 -24.20 -1.32
N ALA A 443 16.68 -24.93 -1.82
CA ALA A 443 16.88 -26.08 -2.71
C ALA A 443 17.60 -25.66 -4.01
N LEU A 444 17.27 -24.52 -4.59
CA LEU A 444 17.95 -23.98 -5.77
C LEU A 444 19.39 -23.53 -5.48
N ASN A 445 19.63 -22.87 -4.35
CA ASN A 445 20.96 -22.38 -3.95
C ASN A 445 21.92 -23.53 -3.62
N LEU A 446 21.40 -24.57 -2.96
CA LEU A 446 22.14 -25.79 -2.64
C LEU A 446 22.18 -26.81 -3.81
N LYS A 447 21.53 -26.50 -4.94
CA LYS A 447 21.44 -27.36 -6.13
C LYS A 447 20.81 -28.74 -5.85
N LEU A 448 19.81 -28.78 -4.97
CA LEU A 448 18.99 -29.96 -4.68
C LEU A 448 17.89 -30.19 -5.74
N THR A 449 17.65 -29.16 -6.57
CA THR A 449 16.67 -29.16 -7.66
C THR A 449 17.10 -28.17 -8.76
N SER A 450 16.37 -28.16 -9.87
CA SER A 450 16.53 -27.19 -10.95
C SER A 450 15.34 -26.23 -11.01
N PRO A 451 15.49 -25.01 -11.58
CA PRO A 451 14.36 -24.10 -11.77
C PRO A 451 13.20 -24.73 -12.56
N LYS A 452 13.52 -25.61 -13.51
CA LYS A 452 12.52 -26.34 -14.30
C LYS A 452 11.74 -27.34 -13.45
N GLU A 453 12.44 -28.20 -12.70
CA GLU A 453 11.81 -29.18 -11.80
C GLU A 453 10.94 -28.49 -10.74
N LEU A 454 11.42 -27.38 -10.17
CA LEU A 454 10.65 -26.60 -9.20
C LEU A 454 9.39 -25.98 -9.84
N ALA A 455 9.51 -25.40 -11.04
CA ALA A 455 8.37 -24.82 -11.74
C ALA A 455 7.32 -25.88 -12.12
N GLU A 456 7.75 -27.04 -12.60
CA GLU A 456 6.86 -28.18 -12.88
C GLU A 456 6.17 -28.68 -11.61
N LEU A 457 6.90 -28.74 -10.49
CA LEU A 457 6.37 -29.12 -9.18
C LEU A 457 5.29 -28.13 -8.70
N TYR A 458 5.51 -26.82 -8.86
CA TYR A 458 4.52 -25.79 -8.52
C TYR A 458 3.31 -25.81 -9.45
N GLN A 459 3.51 -25.96 -10.75
CA GLN A 459 2.41 -26.04 -11.72
C GLN A 459 1.54 -27.28 -11.51
N GLY A 460 2.14 -28.38 -11.02
CA GLY A 460 1.44 -29.63 -10.72
C GLY A 460 0.65 -29.64 -9.40
N ASP A 461 0.76 -28.60 -8.56
CA ASP A 461 0.08 -28.53 -7.27
C ASP A 461 -0.78 -27.25 -7.18
N GLU A 462 -2.09 -27.40 -7.32
CA GLU A 462 -3.05 -26.28 -7.25
C GLU A 462 -2.99 -25.56 -5.90
N GLY A 463 -2.76 -26.30 -4.81
CA GLY A 463 -2.67 -25.74 -3.48
C GLY A 463 -1.47 -24.79 -3.33
N ALA A 464 -0.31 -25.19 -3.83
CA ALA A 464 0.93 -24.40 -3.81
C ALA A 464 0.85 -23.12 -4.64
N GLN A 465 -0.01 -23.08 -5.66
CA GLN A 465 -0.27 -21.89 -6.47
C GLN A 465 -1.13 -20.86 -5.72
N ILE A 466 -2.04 -21.33 -4.86
CA ILE A 466 -2.99 -20.45 -4.15
C ILE A 466 -2.43 -19.96 -2.82
N ARG A 467 -1.71 -20.81 -2.06
CA ARG A 467 -1.26 -20.47 -0.69
C ARG A 467 0.20 -20.79 -0.44
N SER A 468 0.90 -19.87 0.22
CA SER A 468 2.31 -20.02 0.63
C SER A 468 2.52 -21.22 1.58
N SER A 469 1.58 -21.48 2.49
CA SER A 469 1.60 -22.61 3.42
C SER A 469 1.61 -23.99 2.73
N ASN A 470 1.01 -24.11 1.53
CA ASN A 470 1.05 -25.34 0.75
C ASN A 470 2.42 -25.57 0.10
N ARG A 471 3.16 -24.51 -0.24
CA ARG A 471 4.53 -24.60 -0.78
C ARG A 471 5.49 -25.19 0.25
N PHE A 472 5.26 -24.90 1.52
CA PHE A 472 5.97 -25.57 2.61
C PHE A 472 5.72 -27.08 2.63
N TYR A 473 4.46 -27.52 2.54
CA TYR A 473 4.15 -28.96 2.50
C TYR A 473 4.85 -29.64 1.32
N LEU A 474 4.92 -28.95 0.18
CA LEU A 474 5.62 -29.39 -1.01
C LEU A 474 7.13 -29.59 -0.78
N PHE A 475 7.80 -28.70 -0.03
CA PHE A 475 9.19 -28.91 0.40
C PHE A 475 9.33 -30.15 1.27
N PHE A 476 8.44 -30.31 2.25
CA PHE A 476 8.46 -31.42 3.18
C PHE A 476 8.36 -32.77 2.50
N LYS A 477 7.47 -32.85 1.50
CA LYS A 477 7.28 -34.03 0.68
C LYS A 477 8.45 -34.28 -0.28
N THR A 478 9.04 -33.23 -0.84
CA THR A 478 9.91 -33.36 -2.02
C THR A 478 11.41 -33.26 -1.70
N PHE A 479 11.79 -32.31 -0.84
CA PHE A 479 13.19 -31.90 -0.71
C PHE A 479 13.79 -32.16 0.67
N ARG A 480 12.99 -32.36 1.73
CA ARG A 480 13.49 -32.56 3.10
C ARG A 480 14.54 -33.67 3.22
N PHE A 481 14.30 -34.82 2.59
CA PHE A 481 15.27 -35.93 2.59
C PHE A 481 16.57 -35.57 1.85
N ARG A 482 16.45 -35.00 0.64
CA ARG A 482 17.61 -34.52 -0.14
C ARG A 482 18.43 -33.49 0.65
N PHE A 483 17.74 -32.64 1.42
CA PHE A 483 18.38 -31.61 2.23
C PHE A 483 19.15 -32.21 3.43
N VAL A 484 18.58 -33.19 4.14
CA VAL A 484 19.29 -33.90 5.22
C VAL A 484 20.49 -34.67 4.68
N GLU A 485 20.35 -35.41 3.58
CA GLU A 485 21.47 -36.09 2.93
C GLU A 485 22.57 -35.12 2.49
N TRP A 486 22.19 -33.92 2.05
CA TRP A 486 23.13 -32.87 1.69
C TRP A 486 23.90 -32.37 2.91
N LEU A 487 23.23 -32.12 4.04
CA LEU A 487 23.86 -31.71 5.31
C LEU A 487 24.85 -32.78 5.82
N GLU A 488 24.48 -34.06 5.75
CA GLU A 488 25.36 -35.17 6.14
C GLU A 488 26.62 -35.22 5.29
N LYS A 489 26.49 -35.01 3.97
CA LYS A 489 27.64 -34.95 3.05
C LYS A 489 28.56 -33.78 3.35
N GLN A 490 28.02 -32.59 3.65
CA GLN A 490 28.87 -31.45 4.00
C GLN A 490 29.67 -31.73 5.27
N ARG A 491 29.01 -32.23 6.32
CA ARG A 491 29.68 -32.57 7.59
C ARG A 491 30.80 -33.60 7.42
N ALA A 492 30.63 -34.57 6.51
CA ALA A 492 31.66 -35.57 6.22
C ALA A 492 32.90 -34.98 5.52
N LEU A 493 32.74 -33.88 4.78
CA LEU A 493 33.86 -33.14 4.17
C LEU A 493 34.66 -32.36 5.22
N ASP A 494 33.98 -31.82 6.24
CA ASP A 494 34.63 -31.04 7.31
C ASP A 494 35.37 -31.94 8.31
N TYR A 495 34.85 -33.15 8.55
CA TYR A 495 35.43 -34.15 9.45
C TYR A 495 35.71 -35.46 8.70
N PRO A 496 36.69 -35.49 7.78
CA PRO A 496 37.12 -36.74 7.17
C PRO A 496 37.54 -37.67 8.30
N SER A 497 36.90 -38.83 8.38
CA SER A 497 37.01 -39.83 9.43
C SER A 497 38.46 -40.12 9.83
N SER A 498 38.98 -39.39 10.80
CA SER A 498 40.18 -39.72 11.57
C SER A 498 39.75 -40.68 12.69
N GLY A 499 39.52 -41.95 12.33
CA GLY A 499 38.93 -42.87 13.28
C GLY A 499 38.79 -44.33 12.86
N HIS A 500 39.75 -44.88 12.11
CA HIS A 500 39.83 -46.33 11.93
C HIS A 500 41.15 -46.98 12.39
N GLU A 501 42.03 -46.25 13.11
CA GLU A 501 43.35 -46.79 13.54
C GLU A 501 43.72 -46.67 15.03
N MET A 502 42.80 -46.35 15.96
CA MET A 502 43.10 -46.42 17.40
C MET A 502 42.09 -47.23 18.21
N ARG A 503 42.03 -48.53 17.91
CA ARG A 503 41.60 -49.57 18.86
C ARG A 503 42.45 -50.82 18.68
N GLN A 504 43.72 -50.74 19.06
CA GLN A 504 44.55 -51.89 19.43
C GLN A 504 45.89 -51.39 20.00
N ARG A 505 45.85 -50.77 21.19
CA ARG A 505 47.03 -50.62 22.07
C ARG A 505 46.60 -50.13 23.44
N SER A 506 45.97 -51.03 24.20
CA SER A 506 45.94 -50.97 25.67
C SER A 506 45.30 -52.23 26.23
N ILE A 507 45.97 -53.37 26.09
CA ILE A 507 45.88 -54.45 27.07
C ILE A 507 47.30 -54.94 27.36
N SER A 508 47.58 -55.06 28.66
CA SER A 508 48.71 -55.73 29.34
C SER A 508 50.13 -55.15 29.17
N ASN A 509 50.54 -54.36 30.17
CA ASN A 509 51.52 -54.81 31.16
C ASN A 509 51.04 -54.42 32.56
#